data_AF-A0A942DN21-F1
#
_entry.id   AF-A0A942DN21-F1
#
_cell.length_a   1.000
_cell.length_b   1.000
_cell.length_c   1.000
_cell.angle_alpha   90.00
_cell.angle_beta   90.00
_cell.angle_gamma   90.00
#
_symmetry.space_group_name_H-M   'P 1'
#
loop_
_entity.id
_entity.type
_entity.pdbx_description
1 polymer ?
#
loop_
_entity_poly.entity_id
_entity_poly.type
_entity_poly.pdbx_seq_one_letter_code
_entity_poly.pdbx_strand_id
1 'polypeptide(L)'
;MKSILMLAVLASAPAMALTIGDGRTEPSVRYLSWCDGNSVISEDAQGQLYVKAVCKQQTEECRLTERPFGQGSTISATCVLKK
;
A
#
# COMPACT_ATOMS: atom_id res chain seq x y z
N MET A 1 49.45 -29.92 -20.80
CA MET A 1 48.96 -28.59 -21.23
C MET A 1 48.23 -27.98 -20.03
N LYS A 2 48.96 -27.23 -19.19
CA LYS A 2 49.02 -25.76 -19.13
C LYS A 2 47.66 -25.12 -18.78
N SER A 3 47.65 -24.55 -17.57
CA SER A 3 46.68 -23.70 -16.88
C SER A 3 45.69 -22.93 -17.76
N ILE A 4 44.44 -22.87 -17.30
CA ILE A 4 43.70 -21.61 -17.29
C ILE A 4 43.08 -21.42 -15.90
N LEU A 5 43.65 -20.46 -15.20
CA LEU A 5 43.21 -19.84 -13.95
C LEU A 5 42.23 -18.70 -14.32
N MET A 6 41.38 -18.32 -13.36
CA MET A 6 40.56 -17.08 -13.33
C MET A 6 39.28 -17.11 -14.19
N LEU A 7 38.16 -16.51 -13.81
CA LEU A 7 37.93 -15.39 -12.90
C LEU A 7 36.78 -15.69 -11.92
N ALA A 8 37.00 -15.39 -10.64
CA ALA A 8 35.94 -15.09 -9.70
C ALA A 8 35.31 -13.75 -10.11
N VAL A 9 34.11 -13.79 -10.70
CA VAL A 9 33.30 -12.58 -10.87
C VAL A 9 32.67 -12.28 -9.51
N LEU A 10 33.27 -11.33 -8.79
CA LEU A 10 32.58 -10.58 -7.75
C LEU A 10 31.38 -9.89 -8.41
N ALA A 11 30.24 -10.57 -8.46
CA ALA A 11 28.97 -9.91 -8.69
C ALA A 11 28.68 -9.12 -7.40
N SER A 12 29.03 -7.84 -7.45
CA SER A 12 28.72 -6.82 -6.47
C SER A 12 27.26 -6.96 -6.03
N ALA A 13 27.06 -7.33 -4.77
CA ALA A 13 25.79 -7.21 -4.11
C ALA A 13 25.35 -5.74 -4.14
N PRO A 14 24.16 -5.39 -4.65
CA PRO A 14 23.52 -4.18 -4.20
C PRO A 14 23.09 -4.41 -2.75
N ALA A 15 23.89 -3.91 -1.82
CA ALA A 15 23.46 -3.68 -0.45
C ALA A 15 22.34 -2.64 -0.47
N MET A 16 21.10 -3.07 -0.70
CA MET A 16 19.92 -2.26 -0.42
C MET A 16 19.58 -2.41 1.06
N ALA A 17 20.39 -1.76 1.89
CA ALA A 17 20.09 -1.57 3.29
C ALA A 17 19.16 -0.35 3.43
N LEU A 18 17.96 -0.63 3.94
CA LEU A 18 17.17 0.19 4.86
C LEU A 18 16.85 1.64 4.46
N THR A 19 15.58 1.84 4.11
CA THR A 19 14.78 2.87 4.79
C THR A 19 13.54 2.22 5.38
N ILE A 20 13.53 2.08 6.72
CA ILE A 20 12.28 2.00 7.49
C ILE A 20 11.68 3.40 7.38
N GLY A 21 10.88 3.61 6.33
CA GLY A 21 10.02 4.77 6.18
C GLY A 21 8.65 4.42 6.71
N ASP A 22 8.43 4.70 8.00
CA ASP A 22 7.10 4.76 8.64
C ASP A 22 6.34 5.97 8.09
N GLY A 23 5.92 5.84 6.84
CA GLY A 23 5.53 6.94 6.00
C GLY A 23 5.58 6.47 4.57
N ARG A 24 4.67 5.55 4.22
CA ARG A 24 4.33 5.30 2.82
C ARG A 24 3.93 6.66 2.25
N THR A 25 4.87 7.35 1.61
CA THR A 25 4.55 8.22 0.51
C THR A 25 3.94 7.28 -0.52
N GLU A 26 2.63 7.05 -0.42
CA GLU A 26 1.87 6.49 -1.51
C GLU A 26 2.28 7.36 -2.72
N PRO A 27 2.80 6.77 -3.80
CA PRO A 27 2.93 7.50 -5.06
C PRO A 27 1.58 8.18 -5.27
N SER A 28 1.57 9.43 -5.74
CA SER A 28 0.43 10.34 -5.91
C SER A 28 -0.68 9.79 -6.83
N VAL A 29 -1.13 8.58 -6.56
CA VAL A 29 -2.28 7.90 -7.09
C VAL A 29 -3.39 8.35 -6.16
N ARG A 30 -4.27 9.18 -6.69
CA ARG A 30 -5.50 9.58 -6.02
C ARG A 30 -6.40 8.34 -5.96
N TYR A 31 -6.14 7.42 -5.04
CA TYR A 31 -7.07 6.35 -4.78
C TYR A 31 -8.28 6.95 -4.07
N LEU A 32 -9.43 6.94 -4.75
CA LEU A 32 -10.71 7.15 -4.08
C LEU A 32 -11.10 5.82 -3.44
N SER A 33 -11.34 5.82 -2.13
CA SER A 33 -11.79 4.63 -1.41
C SER A 33 -13.04 4.94 -0.61
N TRP A 34 -14.00 4.02 -0.63
CA TRP A 34 -15.27 4.13 0.07
C TRP A 34 -15.71 2.78 0.62
N CYS A 35 -16.69 2.82 1.52
CA CYS A 35 -17.34 1.61 2.02
C CYS A 35 -18.50 1.22 1.10
N ASP A 36 -18.49 -0.02 0.64
CA ASP A 36 -19.64 -0.68 0.01
C ASP A 36 -20.03 -1.89 0.87
N GLY A 37 -21.13 -1.76 1.62
CA GLY A 37 -21.46 -2.68 2.70
C GLY A 37 -20.31 -2.78 3.73
N ASN A 38 -19.83 -4.00 3.97
CA ASN A 38 -18.69 -4.24 4.87
C ASN A 38 -17.36 -4.41 4.12
N SER A 39 -17.26 -3.88 2.90
CA SER A 39 -16.06 -3.94 2.07
C SER A 39 -15.52 -2.53 1.80
N VAL A 40 -14.21 -2.43 1.73
CA VAL A 40 -13.50 -1.24 1.25
C VAL A 40 -13.31 -1.41 -0.25
N ILE A 41 -13.93 -0.54 -1.05
CA ILE A 41 -13.72 -0.45 -2.49
C ILE A 41 -12.69 0.63 -2.76
N SER A 42 -11.90 0.48 -3.82
CA SER A 42 -10.99 1.51 -4.29
C SER A 42 -11.01 1.62 -5.81
N GLU A 43 -10.78 2.84 -6.28
CA GLU A 43 -10.58 3.17 -7.68
C GLU A 43 -9.13 3.61 -7.88
N ASP A 44 -8.45 3.05 -8.87
CA ASP A 44 -7.10 3.49 -9.24
C ASP A 44 -7.12 4.73 -10.16
N ALA A 45 -5.94 5.22 -10.54
CA ALA A 45 -5.82 6.38 -11.43
C ALA A 45 -6.39 6.17 -12.85
N GLN A 46 -6.72 4.93 -13.23
CA GLN A 46 -7.29 4.58 -14.53
C GLN A 46 -8.82 4.42 -14.46
N GLY A 47 -9.42 4.59 -13.28
CA GLY A 47 -10.85 4.41 -13.05
C GLY A 47 -11.25 2.95 -12.82
N GLN A 48 -10.29 2.04 -12.63
CA GLN A 48 -10.60 0.63 -12.38
C GLN A 48 -11.00 0.43 -10.92
N LEU A 49 -12.18 -0.20 -10.73
CA LEU A 49 -12.71 -0.55 -9.42
C LEU A 49 -12.23 -1.91 -8.95
N TYR A 50 -11.83 -2.00 -7.68
CA TYR A 50 -11.47 -3.27 -7.04
C TYR A 50 -11.79 -3.25 -5.55
N VAL A 51 -12.01 -4.45 -4.99
CA VAL A 51 -12.17 -4.64 -3.55
C VAL A 51 -10.79 -4.58 -2.91
N LYS A 52 -10.52 -3.52 -2.13
CA LYS A 52 -9.26 -3.35 -1.39
C LYS A 52 -9.24 -4.21 -0.13
N ALA A 53 -10.38 -4.35 0.56
CA ALA A 53 -10.53 -5.19 1.74
C ALA A 53 -11.99 -5.61 1.95
N VAL A 54 -12.21 -6.78 2.55
CA VAL A 54 -13.53 -7.19 3.08
C VAL A 54 -13.39 -7.28 4.59
N CYS A 55 -14.10 -6.43 5.32
CA CYS A 55 -13.99 -6.37 6.78
C CYS A 55 -14.70 -7.57 7.41
N LYS A 56 -14.11 -8.14 8.46
CA LYS A 56 -14.68 -9.29 9.16
C LYS A 56 -15.91 -8.89 9.97
N GLN A 57 -17.11 -9.19 9.48
CA GLN A 57 -18.38 -8.70 10.05
C GLN A 57 -18.57 -8.89 11.57
N GLN A 58 -17.90 -9.85 12.22
CA GLN A 58 -18.01 -10.07 13.67
C GLN A 58 -17.04 -9.21 14.50
N THR A 59 -15.90 -8.82 13.95
CA THR A 59 -14.83 -8.13 14.70
C THR A 59 -14.49 -6.76 14.14
N GLU A 60 -14.80 -6.53 12.87
CA GLU A 60 -14.45 -5.34 12.11
C GLU A 60 -15.63 -4.80 11.32
N GLU A 61 -15.62 -3.50 11.09
CA GLU A 61 -16.54 -2.80 10.21
C GLU A 61 -15.78 -1.91 9.23
N CYS A 62 -16.34 -1.70 8.04
CA CYS A 62 -15.82 -0.66 7.16
C CYS A 62 -16.21 0.72 7.72
N ARG A 63 -15.24 1.63 7.82
CA ARG A 63 -15.47 2.99 8.30
C ARG A 63 -14.78 4.00 7.41
N LEU A 64 -15.49 5.09 7.12
CA LEU A 64 -14.92 6.27 6.51
C LEU A 64 -14.18 7.08 7.57
N THR A 65 -12.92 7.39 7.28
CA THR A 65 -12.10 8.30 8.06
C THR A 65 -11.84 9.53 7.22
N GLU A 66 -12.35 10.65 7.70
CA GLU A 66 -12.03 11.98 7.19
C GLU A 66 -10.86 12.56 8.00
N ARG A 67 -9.84 13.06 7.31
CA ARG A 67 -8.71 13.76 7.93
C ARG A 67 -8.53 15.13 7.26
N PRO A 68 -8.42 16.22 8.03
CA PRO A 68 -8.13 17.53 7.45
C PRO A 68 -6.75 17.51 6.76
N PHE A 69 -6.68 18.10 5.58
CA PHE A 69 -5.46 18.23 4.78
C PHE A 69 -5.42 19.60 4.07
N GLY A 70 -4.56 20.50 4.55
CA GLY A 70 -4.48 21.86 4.03
C GLY A 70 -5.80 22.63 4.23
N GLN A 71 -6.38 23.14 3.15
CA GLN A 71 -7.70 23.79 3.16
C GLN A 71 -8.87 22.83 2.87
N GLY A 72 -8.62 21.52 2.79
CA GLY A 72 -9.64 20.51 2.51
C GLY A 72 -9.57 19.32 3.45
N SER A 73 -10.21 18.22 3.06
CA SER A 73 -10.21 16.95 3.77
C SER A 73 -9.84 15.81 2.84
N THR A 74 -9.10 14.84 3.35
CA THR A 74 -8.90 13.53 2.72
C THR A 74 -9.91 12.56 3.34
N ILE A 75 -10.76 11.97 2.50
CA ILE A 75 -11.70 10.91 2.89
C ILE A 75 -11.11 9.58 2.46
N SER A 76 -11.08 8.61 3.37
CA SER A 76 -10.59 7.27 3.10
C SER A 76 -11.46 6.22 3.78
N ALA A 77 -11.57 5.04 3.19
CA ALA A 77 -12.25 3.89 3.79
C ALA A 77 -11.23 2.88 4.31
N THR A 78 -11.50 2.32 5.50
CA THR A 78 -10.68 1.27 6.10
C THR A 78 -11.53 0.34 6.95
N CYS A 79 -11.07 -0.90 7.16
CA CYS A 79 -11.62 -1.75 8.20
C CYS A 79 -11.12 -1.28 9.57
N VAL A 80 -12.03 -1.17 10.53
CA VAL A 80 -11.72 -0.84 11.94
C VAL A 80 -12.37 -1.88 12.85
N LEU A 81 -11.76 -2.13 14.01
CA LEU A 81 -12.39 -2.98 15.02
C LEU A 81 -13.68 -2.36 15.54
N LYS A 82 -14.71 -3.19 15.69
CA LYS A 82 -15.97 -2.79 16.36
C LYS A 82 -15.66 -2.50 17.83
N LYS A 83 -16.14 -1.36 18.33
CA LYS A 83 -16.03 -1.00 19.75
C LYS A 83 -17.17 -1.60 20.56
#